data_AF-A0A932LG90-F1
#
_entry.id   AF-A0A932LG90-F1
#
_cell.length_a   1.000
_cell.length_b   1.000
_cell.length_c   1.000
_cell.angle_alpha   90.00
_cell.angle_beta   90.00
_cell.angle_gamma   90.00
#
_symmetry.space_group_name_H-M   'P 1'
#
loop_
_entity.id
_entity.type
_entity.pdbx_description
1 polymer ?
#
loop_
_entity_poly.entity_id
_entity_poly.type
_entity_poly.pdbx_seq_one_letter_code
_entity_poly.pdbx_strand_id
1 'polypeptide(L)'
;MIQVRRPPTVAVPPEVVAFAGAQGVSAFLPAILEMTQRKFPDAQRLAIQVEEDPEIPDDRHIVIEVDVAGIDPEQYAQADDEWGHELFHLCPAPQVCVFRLALGIL
;
A
#
# COMPACT_ATOMS: atom_id res chain seq x y z
N MET A 1 12.52 0.66 -29.01
CA MET A 1 11.29 1.37 -28.56
C MET A 1 11.10 1.03 -27.10
N ILE A 2 11.39 1.96 -26.19
CA ILE A 2 11.18 1.74 -24.75
C ILE A 2 9.69 2.02 -24.50
N GLN A 3 8.92 0.96 -24.28
CA GLN A 3 7.53 1.08 -23.82
C GLN A 3 7.59 1.62 -22.39
N VAL A 4 7.28 2.91 -22.22
CA VAL A 4 7.02 3.50 -20.91
C VAL A 4 5.70 2.90 -20.43
N ARG A 5 5.76 1.83 -19.64
CA ARG A 5 4.59 1.28 -18.96
C ARG A 5 4.12 2.36 -17.98
N ARG A 6 2.99 3.01 -18.30
CA ARG A 6 2.31 3.89 -17.35
C ARG A 6 1.83 3.01 -16.20
N PRO A 7 2.21 3.28 -14.93
CA PRO A 7 1.70 2.48 -13.83
C PRO A 7 0.17 2.53 -13.83
N PRO A 8 -0.51 1.42 -13.52
CA PRO A 8 -1.96 1.40 -13.44
C PRO A 8 -2.41 2.49 -12.45
N THR A 9 -3.29 3.39 -12.90
CA THR A 9 -3.87 4.40 -12.02
C THR A 9 -4.73 3.68 -10.98
N VAL A 10 -4.30 3.73 -9.72
CA VAL A 10 -5.02 3.08 -8.62
C VAL A 10 -6.23 3.94 -8.30
N ALA A 11 -7.42 3.39 -8.51
CA ALA A 11 -8.65 4.05 -8.11
C ALA A 11 -8.76 3.98 -6.58
N VAL A 12 -8.87 5.14 -5.92
CA VAL A 12 -9.04 5.22 -4.47
C VAL A 12 -10.54 5.23 -4.16
N PRO A 13 -11.07 4.21 -3.46
CA PRO A 13 -12.48 4.17 -3.10
C PRO A 13 -12.89 5.35 -2.21
N PRO A 14 -14.15 5.84 -2.30
CA PRO A 14 -14.63 6.93 -1.44
C PRO A 14 -14.50 6.63 0.06
N GLU A 15 -14.66 5.37 0.45
CA GLU A 15 -14.47 4.93 1.84
C GLU A 15 -13.05 5.15 2.35
N VAL A 16 -12.04 4.82 1.53
CA VAL A 16 -10.63 5.07 1.85
C VAL A 16 -10.37 6.57 2.01
N VAL A 17 -10.94 7.40 1.15
CA VAL A 17 -10.82 8.87 1.27
C VAL A 17 -11.44 9.36 2.57
N ALA A 18 -12.66 8.91 2.90
CA ALA A 18 -13.34 9.31 4.13
C ALA A 18 -12.57 8.86 5.38
N PHE A 19 -12.08 7.62 5.40
CA PHE A 19 -11.31 7.08 6.50
C PHE A 19 -9.95 7.77 6.64
N ALA A 20 -9.23 8.00 5.55
CA ALA A 20 -7.98 8.77 5.55
C ALA A 20 -8.18 10.21 6.05
N GLY A 21 -9.35 10.81 5.78
CA GLY A 21 -9.74 12.11 6.33
C GLY A 21 -9.92 12.05 7.85
N ALA A 22 -10.68 11.07 8.33
CA ALA A 22 -10.94 10.86 9.76
C ALA A 22 -9.65 10.57 10.56
N GLN A 23 -8.70 9.85 9.98
CA GLN A 23 -7.41 9.54 10.59
C GLN A 23 -6.35 10.66 10.42
N GLY A 24 -6.67 11.72 9.67
CA GLY A 24 -5.74 12.83 9.43
C GLY A 24 -4.54 12.46 8.55
N VAL A 25 -4.68 11.45 7.69
CA VAL A 25 -3.60 10.92 6.83
C VAL A 25 -3.81 11.17 5.33
N SER A 26 -4.87 11.88 4.95
CA SER A 26 -5.24 12.15 3.55
C SER A 26 -4.09 12.74 2.71
N ALA A 27 -3.24 13.57 3.31
CA ALA A 27 -2.13 14.22 2.62
C ALA A 27 -1.01 13.24 2.20
N PHE A 28 -0.88 12.10 2.88
CA PHE A 28 0.17 11.11 2.61
C PHE A 28 -0.25 10.11 1.53
N LEU A 29 -1.55 9.92 1.32
CA LEU A 29 -2.11 8.86 0.47
C LEU A 29 -1.57 8.89 -0.97
N PRO A 30 -1.46 10.05 -1.67
CA PRO A 30 -0.91 10.08 -3.02
C PRO A 30 0.57 9.64 -3.09
N ALA A 31 1.39 10.10 -2.14
CA ALA A 31 2.83 9.78 -2.12
C ALA A 31 3.09 8.31 -1.80
N ILE A 32 2.29 7.73 -0.90
CA ILE A 32 2.37 6.30 -0.56
C ILE A 32 1.96 5.46 -1.77
N LEU A 33 0.87 5.79 -2.47
CA LEU A 33 0.45 5.07 -3.67
C LEU A 33 1.49 5.16 -4.80
N GLU A 34 2.06 6.34 -5.03
CA GLU A 34 3.15 6.52 -6.00
C GLU A 34 4.37 5.68 -5.63
N MET A 35 4.77 5.67 -4.35
CA MET A 35 5.86 4.84 -3.85
C MET A 35 5.60 3.35 -4.06
N THR A 36 4.41 2.86 -3.71
CA THR A 36 4.03 1.45 -3.92
C THR A 36 4.08 1.08 -5.40
N GLN A 37 3.55 1.92 -6.30
CA GLN A 37 3.61 1.69 -7.74
C GLN A 37 5.05 1.60 -8.26
N ARG A 38 5.96 2.44 -7.74
CA ARG A 38 7.38 2.40 -8.13
C ARG A 38 8.09 1.16 -7.62
N LYS A 39 7.77 0.68 -6.42
CA LYS A 39 8.36 -0.55 -5.83
C LYS A 39 7.86 -1.82 -6.51
N PHE A 40 6.59 -1.84 -6.93
CA PHE A 40 5.97 -3.01 -7.56
C PHE A 40 5.51 -2.70 -9.00
N PRO A 41 6.44 -2.37 -9.92
CA PRO A 41 6.09 -1.93 -11.28
C PRO A 41 5.46 -3.06 -12.13
N ASP A 42 5.72 -4.31 -11.77
CA ASP A 42 5.20 -5.51 -12.43
C ASP A 42 4.06 -6.18 -11.65
N ALA A 43 3.48 -5.48 -10.68
CA ALA A 43 2.31 -5.97 -9.95
C ALA A 43 1.16 -6.28 -10.93
N GLN A 44 0.59 -7.48 -10.81
CA GLN A 44 -0.57 -7.90 -11.59
C GLN A 44 -1.85 -7.25 -11.07
N ARG A 45 -1.89 -6.96 -9.77
CA ARG A 45 -2.95 -6.22 -9.09
C ARG A 45 -2.34 -5.20 -8.15
N LEU A 46 -2.93 -4.01 -8.11
CA LEU A 46 -2.71 -3.02 -7.06
C LEU A 46 -4.07 -2.42 -6.68
N ALA A 47 -4.52 -2.67 -5.45
CA ALA A 47 -5.78 -2.14 -4.93
C ALA A 47 -5.58 -1.48 -3.56
N ILE A 48 -6.54 -0.67 -3.14
CA ILE A 48 -6.54 -0.02 -1.83
C ILE A 48 -7.94 -0.08 -1.24
N GLN A 49 -8.03 -0.48 0.03
CA GLN A 49 -9.30 -0.61 0.74
C GLN A 49 -9.13 -0.33 2.24
N VAL A 50 -10.24 -0.21 2.95
CA VAL A 50 -10.24 -0.19 4.42
C VAL A 50 -10.57 -1.59 4.90
N GLU A 51 -9.76 -2.14 5.79
CA GLU A 51 -10.00 -3.44 6.41
C GLU A 51 -10.07 -3.30 7.93
N GLU A 52 -10.89 -4.15 8.54
CA GLU A 52 -10.95 -4.34 9.99
C GLU A 52 -9.94 -5.40 10.39
N ASP A 53 -9.21 -5.18 11.48
CA ASP A 53 -8.39 -6.20 12.10
C ASP A 53 -9.32 -7.21 12.81
N PRO A 54 -9.32 -8.51 12.42
CA PRO A 54 -10.21 -9.49 13.02
C PRO A 54 -9.85 -9.82 14.48
N GLU A 55 -8.62 -9.51 14.93
CA GLU A 55 -8.14 -9.78 16.28
C GLU A 55 -8.43 -8.62 17.24
N ILE A 56 -8.46 -7.38 16.74
CA ILE A 56 -8.66 -6.18 17.54
C ILE A 56 -9.96 -5.48 17.11
N PRO A 57 -11.03 -5.54 17.92
CA PRO A 57 -12.27 -4.84 17.64
C PRO A 57 -12.04 -3.33 17.43
N ASP A 58 -12.74 -2.77 16.44
CA ASP A 58 -12.68 -1.35 16.04
C ASP A 58 -11.32 -0.88 15.47
N ASP A 59 -10.34 -1.78 15.32
CA ASP A 59 -9.08 -1.43 14.66
C ASP A 59 -9.23 -1.56 13.15
N ARG A 60 -8.92 -0.47 12.44
CA ARG A 60 -9.12 -0.37 11.00
C ARG A 60 -7.91 0.24 10.35
N HIS A 61 -7.57 -0.30 9.18
CA HIS A 61 -6.39 0.07 8.44
C HIS A 61 -6.72 0.36 6.98
N ILE A 62 -5.92 1.24 6.38
CA ILE A 62 -5.87 1.38 4.93
C ILE A 62 -4.88 0.32 4.43
N VAL A 63 -5.41 -0.72 3.81
CA VAL A 63 -4.62 -1.83 3.25
C VAL A 63 -4.38 -1.57 1.77
N ILE A 64 -3.12 -1.64 1.36
CA ILE A 64 -2.70 -1.59 -0.03
C ILE A 64 -2.37 -3.03 -0.43
N GLU A 65 -3.23 -3.60 -1.26
CA GLU A 65 -3.06 -4.95 -1.80
C GLU A 65 -2.17 -4.90 -3.05
N VAL A 66 -1.16 -5.76 -3.10
CA VAL A 66 -0.28 -5.91 -4.24
C VAL A 66 -0.13 -7.40 -4.56
N ASP A 67 -0.49 -7.81 -5.78
CA ASP A 67 -0.22 -9.17 -6.24
C ASP A 67 0.99 -9.17 -7.18
N VAL A 68 1.99 -9.97 -6.85
CA VAL A 68 3.21 -10.16 -7.64
C VAL A 68 3.40 -11.63 -7.98
N ALA A 69 4.03 -11.91 -9.11
CA ALA A 69 4.31 -13.27 -9.56
C ALA A 69 5.81 -13.54 -9.60
N GLY A 70 6.19 -14.79 -9.36
CA GLY A 70 7.57 -15.26 -9.57
C GLY A 70 8.59 -14.74 -8.56
N ILE A 71 8.14 -14.30 -7.38
CA ILE A 71 9.03 -14.00 -6.25
C ILE A 71 9.09 -15.19 -5.28
N ASP A 72 10.25 -15.40 -4.66
CA ASP A 72 10.43 -16.37 -3.58
C ASP A 72 10.15 -15.75 -2.19
N PRO A 73 10.09 -16.55 -1.11
CA PRO A 73 9.81 -16.03 0.23
C PRO A 73 10.85 -15.04 0.78
N GLU A 74 12.11 -15.12 0.35
CA GLU A 74 13.16 -14.19 0.79
C GLU A 74 12.97 -12.82 0.12
N GLN A 75 12.69 -12.83 -1.19
CA GLN A 75 12.33 -11.64 -1.95
C GLN A 75 11.05 -10.98 -1.44
N TYR A 76 10.07 -11.80 -1.04
CA TYR A 76 8.85 -11.30 -0.39
C TYR A 76 9.17 -10.51 0.89
N ALA A 77 9.93 -11.13 1.80
CA ALA A 77 10.25 -10.51 3.08
C ALA A 77 11.08 -9.23 2.91
N GLN A 78 12.02 -9.24 1.95
CA GLN A 78 12.79 -8.06 1.61
C GLN A 78 11.91 -6.93 1.05
N ALA A 79 10.97 -7.25 0.16
CA ALA A 79 10.09 -6.24 -0.43
C ALA A 79 9.15 -5.60 0.61
N ASP A 80 8.64 -6.40 1.55
CA ASP A 80 7.82 -5.92 2.67
C ASP A 80 8.61 -4.98 3.58
N ASP A 81 9.84 -5.36 3.98
CA ASP A 81 10.71 -4.53 4.82
C ASP A 81 11.11 -3.22 4.11
N GLU A 82 11.51 -3.29 2.83
CA GLU A 82 11.86 -2.11 2.04
C GLU A 82 10.66 -1.17 1.82
N TRP A 83 9.45 -1.72 1.70
CA TRP A 83 8.23 -0.93 1.61
C TRP A 83 7.95 -0.23 2.94
N GLY A 84 8.02 -0.97 4.06
CA GLY A 84 7.86 -0.44 5.40
C GLY A 84 8.85 0.69 5.71
N HIS A 85 10.13 0.49 5.40
CA HIS A 85 11.16 1.51 5.60
C HIS A 85 10.85 2.80 4.83
N GLU A 86 10.45 2.71 3.56
CA GLU A 86 10.13 3.90 2.76
C GLU A 86 8.84 4.58 3.22
N LEU A 87 7.85 3.81 3.69
CA LEU A 87 6.63 4.34 4.28
C LEU A 87 6.93 5.27 5.47
N PHE A 88 7.85 4.88 6.36
CA PHE A 88 8.25 5.70 7.52
C PHE A 88 8.92 7.04 7.14
N HIS A 89 9.52 7.14 5.95
CA HIS A 89 10.06 8.41 5.45
C HIS A 89 8.97 9.35 4.92
N LEU A 90 7.83 8.80 4.49
CA LEU A 90 6.72 9.58 3.90
C LEU A 90 5.68 10.00 4.95
N CYS A 91 5.43 9.16 5.94
CA CYS A 91 4.40 9.37 6.96
C CYS A 91 4.99 9.19 8.36
N PRO A 92 4.90 10.20 9.25
CA PRO A 92 5.45 10.10 10.59
C PRO A 92 4.60 9.19 11.49
N ALA A 93 5.19 8.73 12.59
CA ALA A 93 4.44 8.11 13.67
C ALA A 93 3.59 9.15 14.43
N PRO A 94 2.39 8.79 14.93
CA PRO A 94 1.76 7.47 14.84
C PRO A 94 0.93 7.26 13.55
N GLN A 95 0.79 8.27 12.70
CA GLN A 95 -0.07 8.24 11.49
C GLN A 95 0.30 7.12 10.52
N VAL A 96 1.58 6.77 10.45
CA VAL A 96 2.10 5.66 9.64
C VAL A 96 1.40 4.33 9.91
N CYS A 97 0.95 4.11 11.16
CA CYS A 97 0.33 2.86 11.59
C CYS A 97 -1.02 2.60 10.91
N VAL A 98 -1.63 3.62 10.31
CA VAL A 98 -2.89 3.50 9.57
C VAL A 98 -2.71 2.72 8.26
N PHE A 99 -1.50 2.68 7.71
CA PHE A 99 -1.23 2.04 6.42
C PHE A 99 -0.61 0.64 6.59
N ARG A 100 -1.08 -0.31 5.78
CA ARG A 100 -0.56 -1.68 5.73
C ARG A 100 -0.34 -2.11 4.28
N LEU A 101 0.65 -2.98 4.07
CA LEU A 101 0.85 -3.70 2.83
C LEU A 101 0.27 -5.11 2.99
N ALA A 102 -0.52 -5.54 2.02
CA ALA A 102 -0.88 -6.94 1.84
C ALA A 102 -0.25 -7.40 0.52
N LEU A 103 0.80 -8.21 0.61
CA LEU A 103 1.51 -8.73 -0.55
C LEU A 103 1.03 -10.15 -0.84
N GLY A 104 0.50 -10.38 -2.03
CA GLY A 104 0.07 -11.68 -2.54
C GLY A 104 1.10 -12.26 -3.51
N ILE A 105 1.36 -13.56 -3.40
CA ILE A 105 2.19 -14.30 -4.37
C ILE A 105 1.26 -15.14 -5.26
N LEU A 106 1.32 -14.91 -6.57
CA LEU A 106 0.56 -15.64 -7.59
C LEU A 106 1.40 -16.70 -8.33
#